data_AF-A0A965VQD6-F1
#
_entry.id   AF-A0A965VQD6-F1
#
_cell.length_a   1.000
_cell.length_b   1.000
_cell.length_c   1.000
_cell.angle_alpha   90.00
_cell.angle_beta   90.00
_cell.angle_gamma   90.00
#
_symmetry.space_group_name_H-M   'P 1'
#
loop_
_entity.id
_entity.type
_entity.pdbx_description
1 polymer ?
#
loop_
_entity_poly.entity_id
_entity_poly.type
_entity_poly.pdbx_seq_one_letter_code
_entity_poly.pdbx_strand_id
1 'polypeptide(L)'
;MVIVTKNLKKFPDNYFDAVVTDPPYGLGNEPNAEQMLSAWISVGFLEVNGTGFMGKKWDAFVPQPNFWKEVYRVLKHGGHVVAFFGTRTYDWGVMAMRLGGFEIRDCIQWLYGSGFPKSYNVAKGIEGKIINGSSSWNEWKKLDGEKEKLNWGYSKSQAEQGYRGDYTEANKERVGKVNFQSEQAKQWNGWGSALKPANEPIVLARKPLEKGLSIAENVLKWGTGGINIDACRVGVENRTYKGMSLEKPSGAGTFRDDNWQPKEIEVNVSGRFPANLILTHHPECECVGLKKVGNGKEVGYNYKGNVYDVDGFVPNNSPEANSNYGQETIEDWTCHDDCPIKIMDEQSGLVGGDKRISKSTYDKGIWGNAKPIESKALYNDEGSASRFFYVAKASKSERNFGLEEFEEKQTIGGGGTYNEEAGAKYGSIKAVAKNFHPTVKPVKLMQYLVRMITPPNGKVLDPFNGSGTTGIACSLENIEYTGIELYADYCKISEARINNWSELNEYEQYKLMNEMEETNPKYGIQTKLF
;
A
#
# COMPACT_ATOMS: atom_id res chain seq x y z
N MET A 1 24.11 6.77 -0.60
CA MET A 1 24.58 5.99 0.56
C MET A 1 25.51 6.80 1.46
N VAL A 2 26.75 7.10 1.08
CA VAL A 2 27.76 7.77 1.94
C VAL A 2 27.26 9.08 2.58
N ILE A 3 26.58 9.94 1.80
CA ILE A 3 26.05 11.23 2.29
C ILE A 3 24.93 11.03 3.32
N VAL A 4 24.03 10.08 3.09
CA VAL A 4 22.95 9.75 4.03
C VAL A 4 23.54 9.25 5.34
N THR A 5 24.49 8.31 5.27
CA THR A 5 25.21 7.80 6.44
C THR A 5 25.94 8.91 7.20
N LYS A 6 26.56 9.87 6.52
CA LYS A 6 27.21 11.03 7.16
C LYS A 6 26.21 11.90 7.92
N ASN A 7 24.99 12.08 7.41
CA ASN A 7 23.94 12.83 8.11
C ASN A 7 23.39 12.04 9.32
N LEU A 8 23.24 10.73 9.21
CA LEU A 8 22.84 9.88 10.35
C LEU A 8 23.81 9.99 11.54
N LYS A 9 25.11 10.18 11.28
CA LYS A 9 26.14 10.38 12.31
C LYS A 9 25.98 11.66 13.14
N LYS A 10 25.13 12.60 12.72
CA LYS A 10 24.82 13.80 13.51
C LYS A 10 23.89 13.50 14.69
N PHE A 11 23.16 12.38 14.64
CA PHE A 11 22.22 11.99 15.67
C PHE A 11 22.89 11.06 16.69
N PRO A 12 22.57 11.19 17.99
CA PRO A 12 23.09 10.30 19.02
C PRO A 12 22.54 8.87 18.87
N ASP A 13 23.13 7.94 19.61
CA ASP A 13 22.63 6.56 19.69
C ASP A 13 21.21 6.55 20.30
N ASN A 14 20.35 5.64 19.83
CA ASN A 14 19.00 5.46 20.36
C ASN A 14 18.14 6.75 20.37
N TYR A 15 18.22 7.53 19.30
CA TYR A 15 17.51 8.80 19.14
C TYR A 15 16.08 8.63 18.59
N PHE A 16 15.91 7.85 17.52
CA PHE A 16 14.62 7.66 16.84
C PHE A 16 13.83 6.49 17.41
N ASP A 17 12.50 6.57 17.35
CA ASP A 17 11.58 5.55 17.83
C ASP A 17 11.19 4.54 16.73
N ALA A 18 11.11 5.02 15.49
CA ALA A 18 10.73 4.23 14.33
C ALA A 18 11.43 4.70 13.04
N VAL A 19 11.50 3.82 12.05
CA VAL A 19 11.99 4.14 10.69
C VAL A 19 10.94 3.70 9.67
N VAL A 20 10.52 4.61 8.81
CA VAL A 20 9.57 4.35 7.72
C VAL A 20 10.21 4.90 6.46
N THR A 21 10.51 4.06 5.47
CA THR A 21 11.36 4.51 4.36
C THR A 21 11.20 3.73 3.05
N ASP A 22 11.36 4.43 1.93
CA ASP A 22 11.37 3.89 0.57
C ASP A 22 12.79 3.95 -0.03
N PRO A 23 13.67 3.00 0.30
CA PRO A 23 15.06 3.03 -0.13
C PRO A 23 15.21 2.74 -1.63
N PRO A 24 16.40 2.97 -2.21
CA PRO A 24 16.73 2.48 -3.54
C PRO A 24 16.54 0.96 -3.66
N TYR A 25 15.89 0.51 -4.74
CA TYR A 25 15.55 -0.90 -4.98
C TYR A 25 16.67 -1.65 -5.68
N GLY A 26 17.70 -0.97 -6.19
CA GLY A 26 18.78 -1.65 -6.87
C GLY A 26 18.35 -2.23 -8.21
N LEU A 27 17.62 -1.46 -9.02
CA LEU A 27 17.16 -1.89 -10.35
C LEU A 27 18.27 -1.84 -11.42
N GLY A 28 19.54 -1.84 -10.98
CA GLY A 28 20.73 -1.95 -11.81
C GLY A 28 21.11 -3.40 -12.11
N ASN A 29 22.35 -3.59 -12.57
CA ASN A 29 22.91 -4.93 -12.74
C ASN A 29 23.27 -5.50 -11.38
N GLU A 30 22.76 -6.70 -11.09
CA GLU A 30 23.04 -7.39 -9.84
C GLU A 30 24.53 -7.81 -9.79
N PRO A 31 25.23 -7.51 -8.68
CA PRO A 31 26.58 -8.01 -8.45
C PRO A 31 26.62 -9.55 -8.37
N ASN A 32 27.82 -10.13 -8.54
CA ASN A 32 28.01 -11.54 -8.23
C ASN A 32 27.72 -11.81 -6.74
N ALA A 33 26.88 -12.81 -6.47
CA ALA A 33 26.39 -13.07 -5.12
C ALA A 33 27.49 -13.48 -4.12
N GLU A 34 28.46 -14.31 -4.54
CA GLU A 34 29.56 -14.77 -3.69
C GLU A 34 30.49 -13.61 -3.31
N GLN A 35 30.83 -12.78 -4.30
CA GLN A 35 31.60 -11.56 -4.07
C GLN A 35 30.86 -10.61 -3.13
N MET A 36 29.55 -10.45 -3.32
CA MET A 36 28.72 -9.59 -2.47
C MET A 36 28.74 -10.05 -1.02
N LEU A 37 28.44 -11.33 -0.78
CA LEU A 37 28.41 -11.90 0.56
C LEU A 37 29.77 -11.83 1.23
N SER A 38 30.84 -12.16 0.51
CA SER A 38 32.22 -12.10 1.03
C SER A 38 32.59 -10.68 1.47
N ALA A 39 32.26 -9.67 0.66
CA ALA A 39 32.48 -8.26 0.99
C ALA A 39 31.60 -7.80 2.17
N TRP A 40 30.33 -8.18 2.20
CA TRP A 40 29.42 -7.84 3.30
C TRP A 40 29.85 -8.43 4.64
N ILE A 41 30.35 -9.67 4.64
CA ILE A 41 30.87 -10.32 5.85
C ILE A 41 32.18 -9.65 6.29
N SER A 42 33.09 -9.39 5.35
CA SER A 42 34.45 -8.91 5.67
C SER A 42 34.50 -7.42 6.01
N VAL A 43 33.80 -6.59 5.25
CA VAL A 43 33.87 -5.11 5.34
C VAL A 43 32.51 -4.43 5.48
N GLY A 44 31.40 -5.16 5.29
CA GLY A 44 30.04 -4.61 5.42
C GLY A 44 29.57 -3.77 4.23
N PHE A 45 30.32 -3.76 3.13
CA PHE A 45 30.04 -2.94 1.94
C PHE A 45 30.81 -3.45 0.70
N LEU A 46 30.22 -3.32 -0.48
CA LEU A 46 30.91 -3.43 -1.76
C LEU A 46 30.53 -2.25 -2.65
N GLU A 47 31.51 -1.66 -3.32
CA GLU A 47 31.22 -0.65 -4.33
C GLU A 47 30.58 -1.30 -5.56
N VAL A 48 29.38 -0.85 -5.90
CA VAL A 48 28.64 -1.32 -7.08
C VAL A 48 28.66 -0.22 -8.14
N ASN A 49 29.39 -0.47 -9.22
CA ASN A 49 29.45 0.43 -10.36
C ASN A 49 28.24 0.21 -11.27
N GLY A 50 27.58 1.30 -11.66
CA GLY A 50 26.48 1.26 -12.60
C GLY A 50 25.40 2.29 -12.32
N THR A 51 24.27 2.11 -12.98
CA THR A 51 23.06 2.91 -12.80
C THR A 51 21.87 1.98 -12.66
N GLY A 52 20.91 2.32 -11.80
CA GLY A 52 19.65 1.60 -11.72
C GLY A 52 18.53 2.35 -12.41
N PHE A 53 17.43 2.50 -11.69
CA PHE A 53 16.22 3.16 -12.15
C PHE A 53 16.49 4.49 -12.87
N MET A 54 16.00 4.59 -14.10
CA MET A 54 16.14 5.78 -14.97
C MET A 54 17.59 6.28 -15.14
N GLY A 55 18.57 5.37 -15.14
CA GLY A 55 19.97 5.73 -15.31
C GLY A 55 20.57 6.46 -14.10
N LYS A 56 19.92 6.39 -12.94
CA LYS A 56 20.38 7.07 -11.72
C LYS A 56 21.35 6.18 -10.95
N LYS A 57 22.48 6.76 -10.53
CA LYS A 57 23.51 6.07 -9.74
C LYS A 57 23.05 5.70 -8.34
N TRP A 58 22.11 6.47 -7.75
CA TRP A 58 21.61 6.19 -6.40
C TRP A 58 20.82 4.88 -6.30
N ASP A 59 20.28 4.39 -7.42
CA ASP A 59 19.56 3.12 -7.51
C ASP A 59 20.41 1.96 -8.06
N ALA A 60 21.74 2.12 -8.10
CA ALA A 60 22.61 1.06 -8.60
C ALA A 60 22.46 -0.24 -7.80
N PHE A 61 22.25 -0.15 -6.49
CA PHE A 61 21.99 -1.31 -5.62
C PHE A 61 21.22 -0.90 -4.35
N VAL A 62 20.72 -1.89 -3.61
CA VAL A 62 20.03 -1.68 -2.33
C VAL A 62 20.97 -1.15 -1.23
N PRO A 63 20.44 -0.52 -0.16
CA PRO A 63 21.24 -0.16 1.00
C PRO A 63 21.92 -1.36 1.66
N GLN A 64 23.23 -1.23 1.88
CA GLN A 64 24.11 -2.32 2.30
C GLN A 64 24.32 -2.34 3.83
N PRO A 65 24.94 -3.40 4.42
CA PRO A 65 25.00 -3.59 5.87
C PRO A 65 25.53 -2.38 6.66
N ASN A 66 26.58 -1.70 6.20
CA ASN A 66 27.12 -0.54 6.91
C ASN A 66 26.14 0.63 7.04
N PHE A 67 25.22 0.80 6.07
CA PHE A 67 24.14 1.77 6.21
C PHE A 67 23.16 1.33 7.30
N TRP A 68 22.72 0.07 7.26
CA TRP A 68 21.78 -0.47 8.25
C TRP A 68 22.36 -0.49 9.67
N LYS A 69 23.67 -0.68 9.84
CA LYS A 69 24.34 -0.54 11.15
C LYS A 69 24.21 0.87 11.73
N GLU A 70 24.23 1.90 10.88
CA GLU A 70 24.09 3.29 11.33
C GLU A 70 22.62 3.62 11.63
N VAL A 71 21.68 3.07 10.86
CA VAL A 71 20.24 3.14 11.20
C VAL A 71 19.99 2.41 12.54
N TYR A 72 20.59 1.23 12.73
CA TYR A 72 20.51 0.45 13.96
C TYR A 72 21.05 1.21 15.17
N ARG A 73 22.14 1.96 15.00
CA ARG A 73 22.74 2.79 16.06
C ARG A 73 21.77 3.87 16.54
N VAL A 74 21.16 4.61 15.62
CA VAL A 74 20.27 5.74 15.96
C VAL A 74 18.86 5.30 16.37
N LEU A 75 18.44 4.08 16.07
CA LEU A 75 17.14 3.56 16.48
C LEU A 75 17.18 3.07 17.94
N LYS A 76 16.14 3.34 18.73
CA LYS A 76 16.01 2.81 20.10
C LYS A 76 15.83 1.30 20.13
N HIS A 77 16.21 0.68 21.24
CA HIS A 77 15.94 -0.74 21.47
C HIS A 77 14.45 -1.05 21.39
N GLY A 78 14.06 -2.09 20.63
CA GLY A 78 12.66 -2.39 20.35
C GLY A 78 12.00 -1.46 19.33
N GLY A 79 12.71 -0.45 18.80
CA GLY A 79 12.22 0.39 17.70
C GLY A 79 12.08 -0.42 16.42
N HIS A 80 11.06 -0.11 15.63
CA HIS A 80 10.70 -0.83 14.42
C HIS A 80 11.16 -0.10 13.16
N VAL A 81 11.37 -0.86 12.10
CA VAL A 81 11.67 -0.40 10.75
C VAL A 81 10.65 -1.01 9.80
N VAL A 82 10.03 -0.19 8.98
CA VAL A 82 9.35 -0.62 7.75
C VAL A 82 10.07 -0.02 6.55
N ALA A 83 10.56 -0.90 5.66
CA ALA A 83 11.31 -0.50 4.48
C ALA A 83 10.82 -1.22 3.23
N PHE A 84 10.55 -0.46 2.17
CA PHE A 84 10.12 -1.01 0.89
C PHE A 84 11.32 -1.57 0.11
N PHE A 85 11.10 -2.61 -0.69
CA PHE A 85 12.10 -3.08 -1.65
C PHE A 85 11.44 -3.54 -2.95
N GLY A 86 12.25 -3.67 -4.01
CA GLY A 86 11.85 -4.34 -5.22
C GLY A 86 11.75 -5.85 -5.01
N THR A 87 10.81 -6.50 -5.68
CA THR A 87 10.60 -7.97 -5.58
C THR A 87 11.85 -8.80 -5.91
N ARG A 88 12.72 -8.30 -6.78
CA ARG A 88 13.97 -8.96 -7.19
C ARG A 88 15.13 -8.82 -6.21
N THR A 89 15.09 -7.81 -5.35
CA THR A 89 16.21 -7.44 -4.48
C THR A 89 15.81 -7.40 -3.00
N TYR A 90 14.58 -7.82 -2.69
CA TYR A 90 14.03 -7.89 -1.35
C TYR A 90 14.91 -8.76 -0.43
N ASP A 91 15.38 -9.89 -0.93
CA ASP A 91 16.30 -10.79 -0.24
C ASP A 91 17.62 -10.10 0.14
N TRP A 92 18.23 -9.35 -0.79
CA TRP A 92 19.42 -8.56 -0.52
C TRP A 92 19.19 -7.50 0.55
N GLY A 93 18.08 -6.77 0.46
CA GLY A 93 17.71 -5.75 1.46
C GLY A 93 17.52 -6.34 2.86
N VAL A 94 16.75 -7.42 2.97
CA VAL A 94 16.50 -8.13 4.23
C VAL A 94 17.80 -8.70 4.81
N MET A 95 18.65 -9.29 3.97
CA MET A 95 19.93 -9.83 4.42
C MET A 95 20.88 -8.73 4.90
N ALA A 96 20.90 -7.58 4.22
CA ALA A 96 21.67 -6.42 4.66
C ALA A 96 21.21 -5.91 6.03
N MET A 97 19.91 -5.91 6.29
CA MET A 97 19.35 -5.56 7.61
C MET A 97 19.71 -6.58 8.69
N ARG A 98 19.68 -7.88 8.39
CA ARG A 98 20.13 -8.92 9.33
C ARG A 98 21.60 -8.75 9.70
N LEU A 99 22.46 -8.52 8.72
CA LEU A 99 23.89 -8.21 8.94
C LEU A 99 24.10 -6.86 9.64
N GLY A 100 23.12 -5.96 9.57
CA GLY A 100 23.04 -4.71 10.33
C GLY A 100 22.67 -4.90 11.81
N GLY A 101 22.20 -6.09 12.21
CA GLY A 101 21.82 -6.43 13.58
C GLY A 101 20.31 -6.46 13.85
N PHE A 102 19.47 -6.22 12.84
CA PHE A 102 18.02 -6.23 13.00
C PHE A 102 17.45 -7.65 13.10
N GLU A 103 16.39 -7.81 13.89
CA GLU A 103 15.51 -8.97 13.80
C GLU A 103 14.40 -8.70 12.77
N ILE A 104 14.17 -9.65 11.87
CA ILE A 104 13.07 -9.57 10.91
C ILE A 104 11.83 -10.15 11.55
N ARG A 105 10.76 -9.36 11.58
CA ARG A 105 9.50 -9.71 12.25
C ARG A 105 8.48 -10.24 11.25
N ASP A 106 8.36 -9.61 10.09
CA ASP A 106 7.38 -9.96 9.08
C ASP A 106 7.77 -9.42 7.68
N CYS A 107 7.02 -9.85 6.68
CA CYS A 107 7.04 -9.35 5.30
C CYS A 107 5.62 -8.87 4.96
N ILE A 108 5.44 -7.56 4.86
CA ILE A 108 4.16 -6.96 4.47
C ILE A 108 4.14 -6.85 2.95
N GLN A 109 3.07 -7.32 2.32
CA GLN A 109 2.89 -7.24 0.87
C GLN A 109 1.97 -6.06 0.52
N TRP A 110 2.48 -5.08 -0.22
CA TRP A 110 1.63 -4.05 -0.82
C TRP A 110 1.28 -4.41 -2.25
N LEU A 111 0.00 -4.71 -2.53
CA LEU A 111 -0.50 -5.07 -3.86
C LEU A 111 -1.10 -3.87 -4.59
N TYR A 112 -0.75 -3.70 -5.86
CA TYR A 112 -1.26 -2.65 -6.74
C TYR A 112 -1.49 -3.15 -8.17
N GLY A 113 -2.52 -2.64 -8.84
CA GLY A 113 -2.94 -3.11 -10.17
C GLY A 113 -2.23 -2.45 -11.37
N SER A 114 -1.58 -1.30 -11.14
CA SER A 114 -1.17 -0.36 -12.20
C SER A 114 0.22 -0.61 -12.81
N GLY A 115 0.81 -1.80 -12.62
CA GLY A 115 2.15 -2.09 -13.14
C GLY A 115 2.18 -2.33 -14.66
N PHE A 116 3.17 -1.78 -15.35
CA PHE A 116 3.41 -2.11 -16.77
C PHE A 116 4.43 -3.25 -16.91
N PRO A 117 4.13 -4.32 -17.67
CA PRO A 117 5.10 -5.38 -17.93
C PRO A 117 6.29 -4.85 -18.73
N LYS A 118 7.48 -4.83 -18.13
CA LYS A 118 8.76 -4.54 -18.82
C LYS A 118 9.44 -5.84 -19.26
N SER A 119 8.71 -6.63 -20.03
CA SER A 119 9.15 -7.94 -20.52
C SER A 119 9.75 -7.81 -21.93
N TYR A 120 10.95 -8.34 -22.13
CA TYR A 120 11.58 -8.41 -23.45
C TYR A 120 10.91 -9.53 -24.27
N ASN A 121 10.37 -9.19 -25.44
CA ASN A 121 9.77 -10.17 -26.35
C ASN A 121 10.86 -10.98 -27.06
N VAL A 122 10.96 -12.27 -26.73
CA VAL A 122 12.07 -13.14 -27.18
C VAL A 122 12.00 -13.37 -28.70
N ALA A 123 10.82 -13.65 -29.24
CA ALA A 123 10.64 -13.86 -30.68
C ALA A 123 11.03 -12.63 -31.52
N LYS A 124 10.58 -11.42 -31.12
CA LYS A 124 10.98 -10.17 -31.80
C LYS A 124 12.50 -9.95 -31.71
N GLY A 125 13.10 -10.29 -30.57
CA GLY A 125 14.55 -10.26 -30.35
C GLY A 125 15.34 -11.16 -31.30
N ILE A 126 14.91 -12.41 -31.43
CA ILE A 126 15.52 -13.41 -32.32
C ILE A 126 15.35 -12.98 -33.77
N GLU A 127 14.13 -12.61 -34.17
CA GLU A 127 13.83 -12.20 -35.54
C GLU A 127 14.64 -10.98 -35.96
N GLY A 128 14.69 -9.95 -35.10
CA GLY A 128 15.53 -8.78 -35.33
C GLY A 128 17.01 -9.12 -35.42
N LYS A 129 17.48 -10.08 -34.61
CA LYS A 129 18.89 -10.51 -34.66
C LYS A 129 19.23 -11.24 -35.97
N ILE A 130 18.32 -12.08 -36.46
CA ILE A 130 18.51 -12.87 -37.69
C ILE A 130 18.39 -12.00 -38.93
N ILE A 131 17.35 -11.15 -39.01
CA ILE A 131 17.05 -10.35 -40.21
C ILE A 131 17.86 -9.06 -40.23
N ASN A 132 17.88 -8.32 -39.12
CA ASN A 132 18.45 -6.97 -39.04
C ASN A 132 19.82 -6.94 -38.34
N GLY A 133 20.39 -8.10 -37.97
CA GLY A 133 21.68 -8.22 -37.29
C GLY A 133 21.70 -7.78 -35.82
N SER A 134 20.57 -7.29 -35.27
CA SER A 134 20.48 -6.70 -33.93
C SER A 134 19.18 -7.05 -33.22
N SER A 135 19.30 -7.40 -31.94
CA SER A 135 18.19 -7.77 -31.07
C SER A 135 17.54 -6.57 -30.37
N SER A 136 17.93 -5.34 -30.74
CA SER A 136 17.47 -4.12 -30.08
C SER A 136 16.03 -3.76 -30.44
N TRP A 137 15.32 -3.14 -29.49
CA TRP A 137 13.93 -2.72 -29.69
C TRP A 137 13.73 -1.75 -30.87
N ASN A 138 14.73 -0.92 -31.17
CA ASN A 138 14.65 0.00 -32.31
C ASN A 138 14.61 -0.73 -33.65
N GLU A 139 15.30 -1.87 -33.74
CA GLU A 139 15.32 -2.71 -34.94
C GLU A 139 14.05 -3.55 -35.07
N TRP A 140 13.34 -3.82 -33.97
CA TRP A 140 12.05 -4.52 -34.01
C TRP A 140 10.97 -3.75 -34.78
N LYS A 141 11.06 -2.41 -34.81
CA LYS A 141 10.13 -1.57 -35.57
C LYS A 141 10.23 -1.77 -37.07
N LYS A 142 11.33 -2.36 -37.55
CA LYS A 142 11.59 -2.64 -38.96
C LYS A 142 11.18 -4.07 -39.35
N LEU A 143 10.73 -4.88 -38.39
CA LEU A 143 10.24 -6.23 -38.67
C LEU A 143 8.95 -6.19 -39.48
N ASP A 144 8.80 -7.16 -40.36
CA ASP A 144 7.58 -7.33 -41.15
C ASP A 144 6.41 -7.74 -40.25
N GLY A 145 5.24 -7.16 -40.51
CA GLY A 145 4.07 -7.37 -39.66
C GLY A 145 3.00 -6.31 -39.77
N GLU A 146 1.86 -6.61 -39.13
CA GLU A 146 0.74 -5.70 -39.04
C GLU A 146 1.10 -4.51 -38.16
N LYS A 147 1.01 -3.32 -38.75
CA LYS A 147 1.21 -2.07 -38.04
C LYS A 147 -0.10 -1.64 -37.40
N GLU A 148 -0.07 -1.45 -36.10
CA GLU A 148 -1.17 -0.86 -35.35
C GLU A 148 -0.94 0.64 -35.19
N LYS A 149 -1.97 1.44 -35.48
CA LYS A 149 -2.00 2.84 -35.08
C LYS A 149 -2.18 2.91 -33.56
N LEU A 150 -1.21 3.49 -32.88
CA LEU A 150 -1.30 3.74 -31.46
C LEU A 150 -2.18 4.97 -31.21
N ASN A 151 -3.43 4.77 -30.78
CA ASN A 151 -4.18 5.83 -30.11
C ASN A 151 -3.69 5.92 -28.66
N TRP A 152 -2.70 6.78 -28.40
CA TRP A 152 -2.41 7.18 -27.02
C TRP A 152 -3.56 8.08 -26.56
N GLY A 153 -4.59 7.53 -25.92
CA GLY A 153 -5.71 8.31 -25.35
C GLY A 153 -5.25 9.47 -24.46
N TYR A 154 -4.10 9.30 -23.80
CA TYR A 154 -3.42 10.33 -23.00
C TYR A 154 -2.92 11.54 -23.81
N SER A 155 -2.53 11.33 -25.07
CA SER A 155 -2.04 12.42 -25.95
C SER A 155 -3.17 13.25 -26.54
N LYS A 156 -4.35 12.64 -26.75
CA LYS A 156 -5.56 13.33 -27.21
C LYS A 156 -6.11 14.25 -26.12
N SER A 157 -6.25 13.74 -24.89
CA SER A 157 -6.67 14.54 -23.73
C SER A 157 -5.76 15.74 -23.46
N GLN A 158 -4.44 15.61 -23.63
CA GLN A 158 -3.51 16.73 -23.44
C GLN A 158 -3.54 17.77 -24.56
N ALA A 159 -3.83 17.37 -25.80
CA ALA A 159 -4.02 18.30 -26.91
C ALA A 159 -5.36 19.03 -26.81
N GLU A 160 -6.43 18.35 -26.39
CA GLU A 160 -7.75 18.95 -26.10
C GLU A 160 -7.69 19.95 -24.93
N GLN A 161 -6.77 19.76 -23.98
CA GLN A 161 -6.50 20.67 -22.86
C GLN A 161 -5.44 21.74 -23.18
N GLY A 162 -4.95 21.84 -24.42
CA GLY A 162 -4.03 22.89 -24.87
C GLY A 162 -2.57 22.73 -24.43
N TYR A 163 -2.20 21.64 -23.75
CA TYR A 163 -0.82 21.36 -23.31
C TYR A 163 0.11 20.90 -24.44
N ARG A 164 -0.42 20.69 -25.65
CA ARG A 164 0.34 20.25 -26.83
C ARG A 164 -0.28 20.78 -28.12
N GLY A 165 0.57 21.07 -29.12
CA GLY A 165 0.13 21.37 -30.49
C GLY A 165 -0.52 20.16 -31.19
N ASP A 166 -0.91 20.35 -32.46
CA ASP A 166 -1.72 19.40 -33.24
C ASP A 166 -1.25 17.94 -33.10
N TYR A 167 -2.14 17.10 -32.56
CA TYR A 167 -1.89 15.70 -32.25
C TYR A 167 -2.11 14.77 -33.47
N THR A 168 -2.60 15.31 -34.58
CA THR A 168 -2.93 14.52 -35.79
C THR A 168 -1.69 13.89 -36.44
N GLU A 169 -0.50 14.47 -36.25
CA GLU A 169 0.79 13.88 -36.66
C GLU A 169 1.35 12.83 -35.69
N ALA A 170 0.79 12.69 -34.48
CA ALA A 170 1.30 11.79 -33.44
C ALA A 170 0.77 10.35 -33.53
N ASN A 171 0.09 9.99 -34.63
CA ASN A 171 -0.33 8.63 -34.96
C ASN A 171 0.88 7.76 -35.33
N LYS A 172 1.73 7.45 -34.35
CA LYS A 172 2.87 6.56 -34.57
C LYS A 172 2.37 5.13 -34.74
N GLU A 173 2.71 4.54 -35.87
CA GLU A 173 2.52 3.11 -36.12
C GLU A 173 3.57 2.30 -35.33
N ARG A 174 3.12 1.26 -34.63
CA ARG A 174 4.00 0.22 -34.09
C ARG A 174 3.73 -1.09 -34.79
N VAL A 175 4.73 -1.94 -34.92
CA VAL A 175 4.49 -3.33 -35.35
C VAL A 175 3.81 -4.07 -34.21
N GLY A 176 2.49 -4.25 -34.32
CA GLY A 176 1.65 -4.94 -33.35
C GLY A 176 1.97 -6.43 -33.42
N LYS A 177 1.52 -7.07 -34.50
CA LYS A 177 1.76 -8.48 -34.80
C LYS A 177 2.89 -8.62 -35.81
N VAL A 178 3.95 -9.34 -35.43
CA VAL A 178 5.10 -9.60 -36.32
C VAL A 178 4.84 -10.90 -37.08
N ASN A 179 5.11 -10.89 -38.38
CA ASN A 179 5.10 -12.08 -39.22
C ASN A 179 6.48 -12.74 -39.12
N PHE A 180 6.66 -13.63 -38.16
CA PHE A 180 7.94 -14.31 -37.95
C PHE A 180 8.27 -15.23 -39.14
N GLN A 181 9.39 -14.95 -39.81
CA GLN A 181 9.92 -15.73 -40.92
C GLN A 181 10.82 -16.85 -40.42
N SER A 182 11.61 -16.62 -39.36
CA SER A 182 12.50 -17.64 -38.82
C SER A 182 11.77 -18.68 -37.98
N GLU A 183 12.13 -19.97 -38.14
CA GLU A 183 11.59 -21.06 -37.32
C GLU A 183 11.92 -20.88 -35.83
N GLN A 184 13.09 -20.31 -35.53
CA GLN A 184 13.49 -19.97 -34.17
C GLN A 184 12.55 -18.90 -33.57
N ALA A 185 12.23 -17.82 -34.27
CA ALA A 185 11.31 -16.82 -33.72
C ALA A 185 9.88 -17.36 -33.57
N LYS A 186 9.41 -18.22 -34.50
CA LYS A 186 8.13 -18.92 -34.37
C LYS A 186 8.09 -19.80 -33.12
N GLN A 187 9.15 -20.55 -32.84
CA GLN A 187 9.27 -21.39 -31.64
C GLN A 187 9.12 -20.57 -30.35
N TRP A 188 9.71 -19.38 -30.30
CA TRP A 188 9.70 -18.50 -29.12
C TRP A 188 8.57 -17.45 -29.14
N ASN A 189 7.58 -17.60 -30.02
CA ASN A 189 6.44 -16.69 -30.08
C ASN A 189 5.60 -16.78 -28.79
N GLY A 190 5.26 -15.63 -28.21
CA GLY A 190 4.55 -15.54 -26.92
C GLY A 190 5.46 -15.60 -25.68
N TRP A 191 6.77 -15.85 -25.83
CA TRP A 191 7.70 -15.89 -24.69
C TRP A 191 8.27 -14.50 -24.36
N GLY A 192 8.31 -14.20 -23.06
CA GLY A 192 8.83 -12.94 -22.50
C GLY A 192 9.88 -13.17 -21.42
N SER A 193 10.58 -12.11 -21.01
CA SER A 193 11.68 -12.18 -20.03
C SER A 193 11.32 -11.76 -18.59
N ALA A 194 10.13 -11.21 -18.35
CA ALA A 194 9.74 -10.71 -17.03
C ALA A 194 8.22 -10.76 -16.80
N LEU A 195 7.82 -10.82 -15.54
CA LEU A 195 6.43 -10.70 -15.08
C LEU A 195 6.01 -9.23 -14.95
N LYS A 196 4.69 -8.97 -14.97
CA LYS A 196 4.11 -7.67 -14.62
C LYS A 196 4.34 -7.42 -13.12
N PRO A 197 4.94 -6.29 -12.72
CA PRO A 197 5.00 -5.95 -11.30
C PRO A 197 3.58 -5.66 -10.79
N ALA A 198 3.19 -6.30 -9.69
CA ALA A 198 1.88 -6.13 -9.07
C ALA A 198 1.94 -6.06 -7.54
N ASN A 199 3.16 -6.06 -6.99
CA ASN A 199 3.39 -5.92 -5.56
C ASN A 199 4.74 -5.26 -5.28
N GLU A 200 4.82 -4.69 -4.08
CA GLU A 200 6.05 -4.25 -3.45
C GLU A 200 6.13 -4.84 -2.03
N PRO A 201 7.14 -5.67 -1.75
CA PRO A 201 7.36 -6.19 -0.42
C PRO A 201 7.96 -5.11 0.50
N ILE A 202 7.45 -5.06 1.73
CA ILE A 202 7.89 -4.19 2.80
C ILE A 202 8.40 -5.07 3.93
N VAL A 203 9.67 -4.93 4.30
CA VAL A 203 10.17 -5.65 5.48
C VAL A 203 9.72 -4.95 6.74
N LEU A 204 9.16 -5.71 7.69
CA LEU A 204 9.00 -5.27 9.06
C LEU A 204 10.15 -5.84 9.89
N ALA A 205 11.03 -4.98 10.36
CA ALA A 205 12.17 -5.34 11.19
C ALA A 205 12.12 -4.60 12.54
N ARG A 206 12.88 -5.07 13.52
CA ARG A 206 13.00 -4.44 14.82
C ARG A 206 14.46 -4.45 15.26
N LYS A 207 14.90 -3.38 15.93
CA LYS A 207 16.12 -3.46 16.74
C LYS A 207 15.82 -4.37 17.93
N PRO A 208 16.63 -5.41 18.22
CA PRO A 208 16.37 -6.29 19.35
C PRO A 208 16.15 -5.50 20.64
N LEU A 209 15.27 -6.02 21.48
CA LEU A 209 15.08 -5.49 22.83
C LEU A 209 16.43 -5.41 23.53
N GLU A 210 16.55 -4.47 24.46
CA GLU A 210 17.76 -4.41 25.26
C GLU A 210 17.97 -5.73 26.01
N LYS A 211 19.20 -6.23 26.00
CA LYS A 211 19.54 -7.53 26.57
C LYS A 211 19.10 -7.61 28.03
N GLY A 212 18.27 -8.60 28.35
CA GLY A 212 17.78 -8.84 29.70
C GLY A 212 16.44 -8.17 30.02
N LEU A 213 15.86 -7.39 29.11
CA LEU A 213 14.53 -6.81 29.29
C LEU A 213 13.45 -7.65 28.58
N SER A 214 12.31 -7.82 29.23
CA SER A 214 11.05 -8.22 28.59
C SER A 214 10.52 -7.10 27.69
N ILE A 215 9.51 -7.39 26.87
CA ILE A 215 8.86 -6.35 26.02
C ILE A 215 8.32 -5.22 26.88
N ALA A 216 7.64 -5.54 27.99
CA ALA A 216 7.05 -4.53 28.87
C ALA A 216 8.13 -3.64 29.50
N GLU A 217 9.21 -4.21 30.02
CA GLU A 217 10.34 -3.45 30.59
C GLU A 217 11.04 -2.59 29.53
N ASN A 218 11.21 -3.11 28.31
CA ASN A 218 11.79 -2.35 27.21
C ASN A 218 10.90 -1.15 26.83
N VAL A 219 9.58 -1.33 26.77
CA VAL A 219 8.63 -0.24 26.50
C VAL A 219 8.67 0.80 27.62
N LEU A 220 8.71 0.38 28.88
CA LEU A 220 8.82 1.31 30.02
C LEU A 220 10.13 2.11 29.99
N LYS A 221 11.24 1.49 29.56
CA LYS A 221 12.55 2.15 29.50
C LYS A 221 12.73 3.04 28.27
N TRP A 222 12.35 2.55 27.08
CA TRP A 222 12.68 3.16 25.80
C TRP A 222 11.48 3.83 25.11
N GLY A 223 10.25 3.49 25.50
CA GLY A 223 9.03 3.90 24.80
C GLY A 223 8.72 3.09 23.54
N THR A 224 9.54 2.07 23.23
CA THR A 224 9.48 1.29 21.98
C THR A 224 9.42 -0.21 22.25
N GLY A 225 8.84 -0.99 21.33
CA GLY A 225 8.80 -2.46 21.42
C GLY A 225 7.51 -3.10 20.92
N GLY A 226 6.40 -2.33 20.92
CA GLY A 226 5.09 -2.75 20.44
C GLY A 226 4.76 -2.28 19.03
N ILE A 227 3.71 -2.87 18.46
CA ILE A 227 3.06 -2.46 17.21
C ILE A 227 1.63 -2.06 17.58
N ASN A 228 1.14 -0.95 17.03
CA ASN A 228 -0.18 -0.40 17.34
C ASN A 228 -1.28 -1.15 16.59
N ILE A 229 -1.63 -2.33 17.11
CA ILE A 229 -2.66 -3.19 16.54
C ILE A 229 -4.02 -2.49 16.53
N ASP A 230 -4.40 -1.88 17.65
CA ASP A 230 -5.76 -1.36 17.83
C ASP A 230 -6.05 -0.18 16.91
N ALA A 231 -5.09 0.71 16.70
CA ALA A 231 -5.24 1.83 15.76
C ALA A 231 -5.16 1.42 14.27
N CYS A 232 -4.77 0.17 14.00
CA CYS A 232 -4.65 -0.40 12.66
C CYS A 232 -5.68 -1.51 12.41
N ARG A 233 -6.67 -1.68 13.29
CA ARG A 233 -7.76 -2.65 13.07
C ARG A 233 -8.55 -2.30 11.81
N VAL A 234 -8.91 -3.33 11.06
CA VAL A 234 -9.69 -3.21 9.83
C VAL A 234 -11.17 -3.45 10.12
N GLY A 235 -12.04 -2.53 9.73
CA GLY A 235 -13.49 -2.63 9.96
C GLY A 235 -13.90 -2.32 11.40
N VAL A 236 -13.32 -1.28 12.02
CA VAL A 236 -13.82 -0.73 13.30
C VAL A 236 -15.22 -0.17 13.06
N GLU A 237 -16.21 -0.79 13.68
CA GLU A 237 -17.61 -0.40 13.49
C GLU A 237 -18.43 -0.55 14.77
N ASN A 238 -19.33 0.41 14.97
CA ASN A 238 -20.45 0.28 15.87
C ASN A 238 -21.41 -0.73 15.26
N ARG A 239 -21.52 -1.92 15.85
CA ARG A 239 -22.59 -2.84 15.49
C ARG A 239 -23.78 -2.55 16.37
N THR A 240 -24.90 -2.20 15.76
CA THR A 240 -26.15 -2.07 16.49
C THR A 240 -26.75 -3.45 16.68
N TYR A 241 -26.91 -3.89 17.92
CA TYR A 241 -27.59 -5.13 18.26
C TYR A 241 -29.03 -4.81 18.68
N LYS A 242 -29.99 -5.42 17.97
CA LYS A 242 -31.40 -5.54 18.38
C LYS A 242 -31.70 -7.01 18.55
N GLY A 243 -32.00 -7.49 19.76
CA GLY A 243 -32.42 -8.89 19.90
C GLY A 243 -32.56 -9.44 21.31
N MET A 244 -33.35 -10.51 21.40
CA MET A 244 -33.58 -11.34 22.59
C MET A 244 -32.63 -12.54 22.65
N SER A 245 -31.33 -12.33 22.38
CA SER A 245 -30.36 -13.44 22.37
C SER A 245 -30.17 -14.07 23.76
N LEU A 246 -30.13 -15.41 23.81
CA LEU A 246 -29.72 -16.19 24.99
C LEU A 246 -28.21 -16.10 25.25
N GLU A 247 -27.43 -15.81 24.20
CA GLU A 247 -25.97 -15.65 24.27
C GLU A 247 -25.62 -14.15 24.22
N LYS A 248 -25.14 -13.63 25.35
CA LYS A 248 -24.77 -12.22 25.52
C LYS A 248 -23.40 -11.95 24.90
N PRO A 249 -23.20 -10.89 24.09
CA PRO A 249 -21.87 -10.36 23.80
C PRO A 249 -21.19 -9.89 25.09
N SER A 250 -19.90 -10.13 25.23
CA SER A 250 -19.11 -9.64 26.38
C SER A 250 -19.21 -8.11 26.48
N GLY A 251 -19.73 -7.59 27.60
CA GLY A 251 -19.86 -6.15 27.87
C GLY A 251 -21.23 -5.54 27.61
N ALA A 252 -22.20 -6.29 27.04
CA ALA A 252 -23.57 -5.81 26.88
C ALA A 252 -24.38 -5.92 28.19
N GLY A 253 -25.07 -4.84 28.57
CA GLY A 253 -26.00 -4.81 29.71
C GLY A 253 -27.27 -5.65 29.49
N THR A 254 -28.32 -5.43 30.29
CA THR A 254 -29.62 -6.07 30.07
C THR A 254 -30.25 -5.60 28.76
N PHE A 255 -30.64 -6.54 27.88
CA PHE A 255 -31.35 -6.31 26.61
C PHE A 255 -32.82 -5.86 26.80
N ARG A 256 -33.16 -5.35 27.99
CA ARG A 256 -34.51 -4.92 28.38
C ARG A 256 -34.46 -3.53 29.00
N ASP A 257 -35.45 -2.72 28.66
CA ASP A 257 -35.80 -1.53 29.44
C ASP A 257 -36.62 -1.88 30.69
N ASP A 258 -36.97 -0.87 31.48
CA ASP A 258 -37.73 -1.03 32.72
C ASP A 258 -39.15 -1.61 32.48
N ASN A 259 -39.63 -1.59 31.23
CA ASN A 259 -40.93 -2.10 30.78
C ASN A 259 -40.84 -3.46 30.08
N TRP A 260 -39.71 -4.17 30.21
CA TRP A 260 -39.46 -5.48 29.61
C TRP A 260 -39.50 -5.49 28.08
N GLN A 261 -39.35 -4.32 27.43
CA GLN A 261 -39.25 -4.20 25.98
C GLN A 261 -37.79 -4.37 25.50
N PRO A 262 -37.57 -4.88 24.28
CA PRO A 262 -36.23 -4.95 23.69
C PRO A 262 -35.61 -3.55 23.58
N LYS A 263 -34.39 -3.40 24.09
CA LYS A 263 -33.63 -2.15 23.99
C LYS A 263 -32.62 -2.24 22.82
N GLU A 264 -32.50 -1.19 22.03
CA GLU A 264 -31.37 -1.01 21.12
C GLU A 264 -30.07 -0.88 21.93
N ILE A 265 -29.11 -1.77 21.67
CA ILE A 265 -27.78 -1.66 22.25
C ILE A 265 -26.78 -1.52 21.11
N GLU A 266 -26.15 -0.37 21.05
CA GLU A 266 -24.99 -0.17 20.20
C GLU A 266 -23.78 -0.80 20.89
N VAL A 267 -23.18 -1.81 20.26
CA VAL A 267 -21.98 -2.47 20.78
C VAL A 267 -20.85 -2.20 19.80
N ASN A 268 -19.83 -1.52 20.30
CA ASN A 268 -18.56 -1.34 19.58
C ASN A 268 -17.89 -2.71 19.42
N VAL A 269 -17.75 -3.21 18.19
CA VAL A 269 -16.96 -4.41 17.95
C VAL A 269 -15.55 -3.97 17.57
N SER A 270 -14.56 -4.50 18.30
CA SER A 270 -13.17 -4.29 17.94
C SER A 270 -12.92 -4.86 16.55
N GLY A 271 -12.47 -4.01 15.62
CA GLY A 271 -12.20 -4.40 14.24
C GLY A 271 -11.18 -5.54 14.13
N ARG A 272 -11.03 -6.11 12.94
CA ARG A 272 -10.14 -7.25 12.66
C ARG A 272 -8.68 -6.88 12.88
N PHE A 273 -7.87 -7.86 13.27
CA PHE A 273 -6.42 -7.67 13.39
C PHE A 273 -5.83 -7.26 12.03
N PRO A 274 -4.87 -6.31 11.98
CA PRO A 274 -4.20 -5.94 10.74
C PRO A 274 -3.45 -7.13 10.16
N ALA A 275 -3.64 -7.37 8.85
CA ALA A 275 -2.90 -8.37 8.10
C ALA A 275 -1.58 -7.79 7.56
N ASN A 276 -0.62 -8.67 7.27
CA ASN A 276 0.59 -8.34 6.52
C ASN A 276 0.33 -8.22 5.00
N LEU A 277 -0.88 -7.84 4.60
CA LEU A 277 -1.29 -7.62 3.22
C LEU A 277 -2.04 -6.29 3.14
N ILE A 278 -1.59 -5.43 2.23
CA ILE A 278 -2.18 -4.13 1.96
C ILE A 278 -2.60 -4.09 0.49
N LEU A 279 -3.83 -3.67 0.22
CA LEU A 279 -4.36 -3.53 -1.13
C LEU A 279 -4.41 -2.05 -1.51
N THR A 280 -4.44 -1.76 -2.81
CA THR A 280 -4.67 -0.39 -3.30
C THR A 280 -5.54 -0.37 -4.53
N HIS A 281 -6.55 0.51 -4.52
CA HIS A 281 -7.40 0.73 -5.68
C HIS A 281 -6.57 1.18 -6.89
N HIS A 282 -7.02 0.81 -8.09
CA HIS A 282 -6.42 1.34 -9.30
C HIS A 282 -6.59 2.88 -9.31
N PRO A 283 -5.66 3.68 -9.85
CA PRO A 283 -5.80 5.14 -9.88
C PRO A 283 -7.02 5.67 -10.66
N GLU A 284 -7.69 4.79 -11.42
CA GLU A 284 -8.91 5.08 -12.19
C GLU A 284 -10.17 4.46 -11.53
N CYS A 285 -10.07 3.94 -10.32
CA CYS A 285 -11.24 3.54 -9.53
C CYS A 285 -11.93 4.77 -8.92
N GLU A 286 -13.26 4.76 -8.89
CA GLU A 286 -14.09 5.84 -8.37
C GLU A 286 -14.95 5.34 -7.20
N CYS A 287 -14.96 6.08 -6.09
CA CYS A 287 -15.84 5.81 -4.95
C CYS A 287 -17.22 6.38 -5.31
N VAL A 288 -18.24 5.54 -5.34
CA VAL A 288 -19.61 5.92 -5.73
C VAL A 288 -20.54 6.08 -4.52
N GLY A 289 -20.02 5.87 -3.31
CA GLY A 289 -20.74 6.09 -2.06
C GLY A 289 -20.39 5.07 -0.99
N LEU A 290 -21.33 4.82 -0.10
CA LEU A 290 -21.23 3.79 0.93
C LEU A 290 -22.27 2.69 0.66
N LYS A 291 -21.90 1.43 0.86
CA LYS A 291 -22.82 0.29 0.82
C LYS A 291 -22.75 -0.52 2.11
N LYS A 292 -23.83 -1.21 2.42
CA LYS A 292 -23.87 -2.19 3.52
C LYS A 292 -23.58 -3.59 2.96
N VAL A 293 -22.69 -4.33 3.61
CA VAL A 293 -22.37 -5.74 3.26
C VAL A 293 -22.41 -6.62 4.51
N GLY A 294 -22.90 -7.86 4.41
CA GLY A 294 -23.01 -8.79 5.55
C GLY A 294 -24.29 -9.62 5.51
N ASN A 295 -24.33 -10.67 6.35
CA ASN A 295 -25.18 -11.84 6.11
C ASN A 295 -26.53 -11.87 6.82
N GLY A 296 -26.91 -10.81 7.54
CA GLY A 296 -28.27 -10.65 8.07
C GLY A 296 -28.73 -11.63 9.16
N LYS A 297 -28.03 -12.74 9.45
CA LYS A 297 -28.51 -13.85 10.32
C LYS A 297 -27.73 -13.93 11.64
N GLU A 298 -28.26 -14.09 12.85
CA GLU A 298 -29.59 -14.20 13.48
C GLU A 298 -29.38 -14.00 15.01
N VAL A 299 -30.34 -13.46 15.80
CA VAL A 299 -30.75 -14.05 17.12
C VAL A 299 -32.07 -13.46 17.65
N GLY A 300 -33.14 -14.25 17.57
CA GLY A 300 -34.34 -14.08 18.42
C GLY A 300 -35.61 -14.69 17.82
N TYR A 301 -36.05 -15.83 18.36
CA TYR A 301 -37.38 -16.37 18.13
C TYR A 301 -38.33 -15.93 19.25
N ASN A 302 -39.55 -15.54 18.93
CA ASN A 302 -40.61 -15.54 19.95
C ASN A 302 -41.17 -16.95 20.14
N TYR A 303 -42.02 -17.14 21.17
CA TYR A 303 -42.66 -18.42 21.47
C TYR A 303 -43.58 -18.96 20.35
N LYS A 304 -43.85 -18.16 19.31
CA LYS A 304 -44.62 -18.53 18.13
C LYS A 304 -43.74 -18.92 16.93
N GLY A 305 -42.41 -18.88 17.07
CA GLY A 305 -41.46 -19.22 16.00
C GLY A 305 -41.22 -18.10 14.97
N ASN A 306 -41.63 -16.87 15.27
CA ASN A 306 -41.38 -15.70 14.41
C ASN A 306 -39.98 -15.12 14.66
N VAL A 307 -39.36 -14.56 13.63
CA VAL A 307 -38.02 -13.96 13.64
C VAL A 307 -38.13 -12.44 13.80
N TYR A 308 -37.19 -11.82 14.50
CA TYR A 308 -37.19 -10.38 14.74
C TYR A 308 -36.47 -9.61 13.61
N ASP A 309 -37.10 -8.58 13.06
CA ASP A 309 -36.57 -7.69 12.00
C ASP A 309 -36.72 -6.19 12.39
N VAL A 310 -36.37 -5.25 11.49
CA VAL A 310 -36.28 -3.79 11.74
C VAL A 310 -37.48 -3.18 12.48
N ASP A 311 -38.69 -3.66 12.20
CA ASP A 311 -39.96 -3.13 12.71
C ASP A 311 -40.72 -4.09 13.64
N GLY A 312 -40.15 -5.25 13.99
CA GLY A 312 -40.74 -6.21 14.93
C GLY A 312 -40.66 -7.68 14.52
N PHE A 313 -41.47 -8.54 15.14
CA PHE A 313 -41.51 -9.98 14.83
C PHE A 313 -42.26 -10.26 13.53
N VAL A 314 -41.56 -10.78 12.52
CA VAL A 314 -42.11 -11.26 11.25
C VAL A 314 -42.13 -12.79 11.20
N PRO A 315 -43.06 -13.43 10.46
CA PRO A 315 -43.02 -14.87 10.25
C PRO A 315 -41.67 -15.32 9.69
N ASN A 316 -41.17 -16.49 10.11
CA ASN A 316 -39.85 -17.02 9.68
C ASN A 316 -39.71 -17.18 8.15
N ASN A 317 -40.83 -17.21 7.43
CA ASN A 317 -40.86 -17.33 5.96
C ASN A 317 -41.11 -16.00 5.24
N SER A 318 -41.07 -14.85 5.93
CA SER A 318 -41.27 -13.55 5.28
C SER A 318 -40.00 -13.11 4.53
N PRO A 319 -40.14 -12.39 3.39
CA PRO A 319 -39.01 -11.83 2.65
C PRO A 319 -38.18 -10.83 3.48
N GLU A 320 -38.79 -10.22 4.49
CA GLU A 320 -38.17 -9.25 5.39
C GLU A 320 -37.41 -9.91 6.55
N ALA A 321 -37.63 -11.20 6.83
CA ALA A 321 -36.96 -11.89 7.93
C ALA A 321 -35.43 -11.84 7.77
N ASN A 322 -34.72 -11.26 8.76
CA ASN A 322 -33.25 -11.18 8.85
C ASN A 322 -32.57 -10.10 7.97
N SER A 323 -33.19 -8.94 7.75
CA SER A 323 -32.70 -7.96 6.76
C SER A 323 -31.47 -7.12 7.17
N ASN A 324 -31.18 -6.93 8.47
CA ASN A 324 -30.20 -5.92 8.93
C ASN A 324 -29.22 -6.37 10.05
N TYR A 325 -29.15 -7.66 10.39
CA TYR A 325 -28.28 -8.14 11.48
C TYR A 325 -26.84 -8.39 10.97
N GLY A 326 -25.82 -7.77 11.60
CA GLY A 326 -24.40 -8.06 11.28
C GLY A 326 -23.89 -7.52 9.94
N GLN A 327 -24.50 -6.44 9.42
CA GLN A 327 -24.02 -5.73 8.24
C GLN A 327 -22.97 -4.66 8.61
N GLU A 328 -21.87 -4.61 7.87
CA GLU A 328 -20.85 -3.56 7.92
C GLU A 328 -21.11 -2.50 6.85
N THR A 329 -20.82 -1.23 7.14
CA THR A 329 -20.86 -0.15 6.15
C THR A 329 -19.46 0.03 5.57
N ILE A 330 -19.32 -0.18 4.27
CA ILE A 330 -18.06 -0.03 3.54
C ILE A 330 -18.22 0.98 2.41
N GLU A 331 -17.10 1.48 1.90
CA GLU A 331 -17.08 2.25 0.66
C GLU A 331 -17.52 1.37 -0.52
N ASP A 332 -18.31 1.95 -1.41
CA ASP A 332 -18.71 1.34 -2.67
C ASP A 332 -17.90 1.93 -3.82
N TRP A 333 -17.31 1.06 -4.63
CA TRP A 333 -16.34 1.46 -5.65
C TRP A 333 -16.72 0.92 -7.02
N THR A 334 -16.68 1.81 -8.02
CA THR A 334 -16.62 1.41 -9.43
C THR A 334 -15.15 1.18 -9.80
N CYS A 335 -14.77 -0.10 -9.89
CA CYS A 335 -13.38 -0.48 -10.09
C CYS A 335 -13.01 -0.70 -11.57
N HIS A 336 -11.85 -0.17 -11.95
CA HIS A 336 -11.16 -0.54 -13.20
C HIS A 336 -10.84 -2.05 -13.24
N ASP A 337 -10.81 -2.65 -14.43
CA ASP A 337 -10.63 -4.10 -14.61
C ASP A 337 -9.30 -4.63 -14.04
N ASP A 338 -8.22 -3.85 -14.15
CA ASP A 338 -6.92 -4.16 -13.54
C ASP A 338 -6.84 -3.88 -12.02
N CYS A 339 -7.94 -3.52 -11.34
CA CYS A 339 -7.90 -3.26 -9.91
C CYS A 339 -7.69 -4.56 -9.11
N PRO A 340 -6.67 -4.64 -8.22
CA PRO A 340 -6.39 -5.88 -7.49
C PRO A 340 -7.51 -6.24 -6.52
N ILE A 341 -8.27 -5.24 -6.03
CA ILE A 341 -9.47 -5.45 -5.21
C ILE A 341 -10.55 -6.14 -6.04
N LYS A 342 -10.88 -5.61 -7.22
CA LYS A 342 -11.86 -6.21 -8.12
C LYS A 342 -11.47 -7.64 -8.51
N ILE A 343 -10.22 -7.85 -8.93
CA ILE A 343 -9.72 -9.17 -9.32
C ILE A 343 -9.78 -10.16 -8.14
N MET A 344 -9.37 -9.73 -6.94
CA MET A 344 -9.44 -10.56 -5.74
C MET A 344 -10.88 -10.93 -5.41
N ASP A 345 -11.79 -9.97 -5.47
CA ASP A 345 -13.19 -10.15 -5.13
C ASP A 345 -13.92 -11.03 -6.16
N GLU A 346 -13.61 -10.88 -7.45
CA GLU A 346 -14.11 -11.75 -8.52
C GLU A 346 -13.61 -13.20 -8.39
N GLN A 347 -12.34 -13.40 -8.01
CA GLN A 347 -11.76 -14.72 -7.84
C GLN A 347 -12.22 -15.42 -6.56
N SER A 348 -12.37 -14.67 -5.47
CA SER A 348 -12.79 -15.21 -4.17
C SER A 348 -14.30 -15.43 -4.09
N GLY A 349 -15.08 -14.67 -4.87
CA GLY A 349 -16.53 -14.61 -4.69
C GLY A 349 -16.89 -14.04 -3.32
N LEU A 350 -18.10 -14.33 -2.86
CA LEU A 350 -18.49 -14.05 -1.48
C LEU A 350 -17.96 -15.16 -0.58
N VAL A 351 -17.11 -14.80 0.38
CA VAL A 351 -16.56 -15.72 1.38
C VAL A 351 -17.27 -15.51 2.72
N GLY A 352 -17.76 -16.60 3.31
CA GLY A 352 -18.35 -16.63 4.65
C GLY A 352 -17.33 -17.02 5.72
N GLY A 353 -17.37 -16.36 6.88
CA GLY A 353 -16.58 -16.76 8.05
C GLY A 353 -16.96 -18.16 8.56
N ASP A 354 -15.99 -19.08 8.60
CA ASP A 354 -16.22 -20.51 8.89
C ASP A 354 -16.54 -20.77 10.38
N LYS A 355 -17.58 -21.56 10.65
CA LYS A 355 -17.94 -22.04 12.01
C LYS A 355 -16.99 -23.14 12.46
N ARG A 356 -16.04 -22.85 13.36
CA ARG A 356 -15.50 -23.89 14.26
C ARG A 356 -16.37 -24.01 15.50
N ILE A 357 -17.36 -24.90 15.45
CA ILE A 357 -18.08 -25.36 16.65
C ILE A 357 -17.14 -26.29 17.42
N SER A 358 -16.46 -25.81 18.46
CA SER A 358 -15.94 -26.73 19.48
C SER A 358 -17.12 -27.21 20.32
N LYS A 359 -17.64 -28.41 20.03
CA LYS A 359 -18.54 -29.08 20.97
C LYS A 359 -17.73 -29.47 22.20
N SER A 360 -17.91 -28.72 23.29
CA SER A 360 -17.56 -29.17 24.63
C SER A 360 -18.82 -29.70 25.30
N THR A 361 -18.94 -31.03 25.38
CA THR A 361 -19.95 -31.73 26.17
C THR A 361 -19.78 -31.38 27.65
N TYR A 362 -20.79 -30.74 28.23
CA TYR A 362 -20.94 -30.67 29.69
C TYR A 362 -21.18 -32.07 30.24
N ASP A 363 -20.30 -32.57 31.11
CA ASP A 363 -20.64 -33.66 32.02
C ASP A 363 -21.23 -33.06 33.31
N LYS A 364 -22.36 -33.62 33.76
CA LYS A 364 -23.15 -33.12 34.88
C LYS A 364 -22.55 -33.60 36.21
N GLY A 365 -21.69 -32.80 36.82
CA GLY A 365 -21.34 -32.91 38.24
C GLY A 365 -22.38 -32.21 39.12
N ILE A 366 -23.01 -32.94 40.04
CA ILE A 366 -24.11 -32.48 40.91
C ILE A 366 -23.68 -31.46 42.00
N TRP A 367 -22.38 -31.21 42.20
CA TRP A 367 -21.90 -30.16 43.12
C TRP A 367 -20.54 -29.58 42.66
N GLY A 368 -20.49 -28.29 42.29
CA GLY A 368 -19.24 -27.56 42.07
C GLY A 368 -19.29 -26.49 40.96
N ASN A 369 -18.88 -25.27 41.30
CA ASN A 369 -18.97 -24.06 40.47
C ASN A 369 -18.47 -24.22 39.03
N ALA A 370 -19.38 -24.02 38.06
CA ALA A 370 -19.01 -23.80 36.66
C ALA A 370 -18.33 -22.43 36.52
N LYS A 371 -17.07 -22.41 36.07
CA LYS A 371 -16.43 -21.16 35.60
C LYS A 371 -16.84 -20.92 34.14
N PRO A 372 -17.28 -19.70 33.77
CA PRO A 372 -17.51 -19.38 32.37
C PRO A 372 -16.18 -19.39 31.62
N ILE A 373 -16.14 -20.06 30.47
CA ILE A 373 -15.08 -19.91 29.48
C ILE A 373 -15.42 -18.66 28.67
N GLU A 374 -14.45 -17.75 28.49
CA GLU A 374 -14.57 -16.60 27.60
C GLU A 374 -14.86 -17.08 26.16
N SER A 375 -16.05 -16.77 25.65
CA SER A 375 -16.36 -16.90 24.24
C SER A 375 -15.73 -15.71 23.50
N LYS A 376 -14.71 -15.97 22.67
CA LYS A 376 -14.20 -14.98 21.69
C LYS A 376 -15.30 -14.66 20.68
N ALA A 377 -15.43 -13.38 20.33
CA ALA A 377 -16.34 -12.87 19.31
C ALA A 377 -16.21 -13.68 18.00
N LEU A 378 -17.35 -14.19 17.54
CA LEU A 378 -17.48 -14.95 16.30
C LEU A 378 -17.66 -13.97 15.13
N TYR A 379 -16.77 -14.04 14.14
CA TYR A 379 -16.95 -13.38 12.84
C TYR A 379 -17.77 -14.33 11.95
N ASN A 380 -19.06 -14.07 11.82
CA ASN A 380 -19.95 -14.83 10.93
C ASN A 380 -20.45 -13.91 9.81
N ASP A 381 -19.52 -13.47 8.98
CA ASP A 381 -19.74 -12.47 7.95
C ASP A 381 -19.52 -13.05 6.54
N GLU A 382 -20.41 -12.71 5.60
CA GLU A 382 -20.21 -12.95 4.16
C GLU A 382 -19.88 -11.63 3.47
N GLY A 383 -18.85 -11.64 2.62
CA GLY A 383 -18.41 -10.48 1.86
C GLY A 383 -17.23 -10.83 0.96
N SER A 384 -16.78 -9.90 0.15
CA SER A 384 -15.63 -10.14 -0.72
C SER A 384 -14.32 -10.16 0.08
N ALA A 385 -13.31 -10.88 -0.38
CA ALA A 385 -12.09 -11.11 0.41
C ALA A 385 -11.28 -9.83 0.71
N SER A 386 -11.43 -8.78 -0.09
CA SER A 386 -10.70 -7.53 0.09
C SER A 386 -10.98 -6.81 1.42
N ARG A 387 -12.18 -6.98 2.00
CA ARG A 387 -12.61 -6.37 3.28
C ARG A 387 -11.79 -6.78 4.50
N PHE A 388 -11.03 -7.87 4.39
CA PHE A 388 -10.17 -8.37 5.46
C PHE A 388 -8.82 -7.64 5.50
N PHE A 389 -8.54 -6.79 4.51
CA PHE A 389 -7.25 -6.13 4.34
C PHE A 389 -7.40 -4.62 4.42
N TYR A 390 -6.31 -3.95 4.79
CA TYR A 390 -6.25 -2.50 4.66
C TYR A 390 -6.19 -2.14 3.17
N VAL A 391 -7.09 -1.25 2.73
CA VAL A 391 -7.16 -0.77 1.34
C VAL A 391 -6.78 0.71 1.32
N ALA A 392 -5.71 1.05 0.60
CA ALA A 392 -5.30 2.42 0.36
C ALA A 392 -5.77 2.92 -1.01
N LYS A 393 -5.76 4.24 -1.22
CA LYS A 393 -5.95 4.88 -2.52
C LYS A 393 -4.75 5.76 -2.85
N ALA A 394 -4.39 5.79 -4.13
CA ALA A 394 -3.36 6.68 -4.66
C ALA A 394 -4.00 7.62 -5.69
N SER A 395 -4.25 8.89 -5.34
CA SER A 395 -4.80 9.86 -6.29
C SER A 395 -3.69 10.64 -7.01
N LYS A 396 -3.96 11.08 -8.25
CA LYS A 396 -3.02 11.93 -9.02
C LYS A 396 -2.93 13.34 -8.42
N SER A 397 -4.00 13.84 -7.81
CA SER A 397 -4.06 15.14 -7.14
C SER A 397 -3.18 15.18 -5.89
N GLU A 398 -3.17 14.11 -5.07
CA GLU A 398 -2.31 13.99 -3.88
C GLU A 398 -0.81 14.14 -4.20
N ARG A 399 -0.38 13.66 -5.37
CA ARG A 399 1.02 13.74 -5.79
C ARG A 399 1.48 15.16 -6.07
N ASN A 400 0.58 16.05 -6.49
CA ASN A 400 0.92 17.42 -6.91
C ASN A 400 0.49 18.49 -5.90
N PHE A 401 -0.24 18.13 -4.85
CA PHE A 401 -0.71 19.05 -3.82
C PHE A 401 0.45 19.81 -3.16
N GLY A 402 0.31 21.13 -3.02
CA GLY A 402 1.31 22.02 -2.42
C GLY A 402 2.43 22.44 -3.38
N LEU A 403 2.29 22.15 -4.67
CA LEU A 403 3.24 22.53 -5.73
C LEU A 403 2.60 23.47 -6.76
N GLU A 404 1.53 24.17 -6.40
CA GLU A 404 0.74 25.02 -7.30
C GLU A 404 1.61 26.10 -7.97
N GLU A 405 2.58 26.65 -7.23
CA GLU A 405 3.51 27.69 -7.68
C GLU A 405 4.80 27.16 -8.32
N PHE A 406 5.00 25.83 -8.36
CA PHE A 406 6.22 25.26 -8.93
C PHE A 406 6.17 25.26 -10.46
N GLU A 407 7.30 25.61 -11.07
CA GLU A 407 7.48 25.50 -12.52
C GLU A 407 7.33 24.04 -12.96
N GLU A 408 6.59 23.83 -14.04
CA GLU A 408 6.47 22.51 -14.63
C GLU A 408 7.81 22.11 -15.26
N LYS A 409 8.37 20.97 -14.85
CA LYS A 409 9.59 20.42 -15.45
C LYS A 409 9.27 19.25 -16.36
N GLN A 410 9.94 19.23 -17.51
CA GLN A 410 9.85 18.11 -18.45
C GLN A 410 10.59 16.89 -17.86
N THR A 411 9.88 15.80 -17.62
CA THR A 411 10.47 14.57 -17.09
C THR A 411 10.99 13.68 -18.23
N ILE A 412 12.20 13.16 -18.10
CA ILE A 412 12.78 12.23 -19.09
C ILE A 412 12.41 10.81 -18.67
N GLY A 413 11.54 10.13 -19.41
CA GLY A 413 11.30 8.70 -19.23
C GLY A 413 12.34 7.85 -19.95
N GLY A 414 13.03 6.96 -19.23
CA GLY A 414 13.71 5.75 -19.71
C GLY A 414 14.57 5.83 -20.99
N GLY A 415 15.89 5.67 -20.84
CA GLY A 415 16.75 5.09 -21.89
C GLY A 415 17.08 5.98 -23.10
N GLY A 416 17.26 7.29 -22.91
CA GLY A 416 17.84 8.15 -23.95
C GLY A 416 19.36 8.19 -23.87
N THR A 417 20.06 7.67 -24.87
CA THR A 417 21.47 8.01 -25.11
C THR A 417 21.57 9.43 -25.66
N TYR A 418 22.55 10.19 -25.15
CA TYR A 418 22.92 11.51 -25.69
C TYR A 418 23.69 11.31 -27.00
N ASN A 419 23.30 11.98 -28.09
CA ASN A 419 24.09 12.05 -29.31
C ASN A 419 24.53 13.52 -29.49
N GLU A 420 25.83 13.79 -29.32
CA GLU A 420 26.40 15.15 -29.36
C GLU A 420 26.31 15.79 -30.75
N GLU A 421 26.29 14.99 -31.82
CA GLU A 421 26.29 15.52 -33.20
C GLU A 421 24.90 15.99 -33.68
N ALA A 422 23.81 15.54 -33.04
CA ALA A 422 22.44 15.76 -33.53
C ALA A 422 21.63 16.78 -32.71
N GLY A 423 22.14 17.27 -31.57
CA GLY A 423 21.44 18.26 -30.73
C GLY A 423 20.07 17.85 -30.18
N ALA A 424 19.65 16.58 -30.32
CA ALA A 424 18.31 16.12 -29.98
C ALA A 424 18.31 14.89 -29.05
N LYS A 425 17.55 14.98 -27.94
CA LYS A 425 17.30 13.88 -27.01
C LYS A 425 16.24 12.94 -27.59
N TYR A 426 16.63 11.70 -27.90
CA TYR A 426 15.67 10.65 -28.25
C TYR A 426 15.21 9.90 -26.99
N GLY A 427 14.02 10.23 -26.52
CA GLY A 427 13.28 9.55 -25.47
C GLY A 427 11.80 9.91 -25.58
N SER A 428 10.89 9.08 -25.07
CA SER A 428 9.49 9.50 -24.95
C SER A 428 9.43 10.69 -23.99
N ILE A 429 9.17 11.89 -24.52
CA ILE A 429 8.87 13.08 -23.72
C ILE A 429 7.69 12.70 -22.83
N LYS A 430 7.90 12.59 -21.51
CA LYS A 430 6.78 12.49 -20.56
C LYS A 430 6.16 13.87 -20.39
N ALA A 431 4.91 13.86 -19.95
CA ALA A 431 4.16 15.06 -19.56
C ALA A 431 5.00 15.96 -18.64
N VAL A 432 4.84 17.27 -18.84
CA VAL A 432 5.35 18.27 -17.92
C VAL A 432 4.62 18.05 -16.59
N ALA A 433 5.36 18.02 -15.48
CA ALA A 433 4.78 17.78 -14.16
C ALA A 433 5.47 18.69 -13.14
N LYS A 434 4.68 19.23 -12.20
CA LYS A 434 5.18 20.03 -11.09
C LYS A 434 5.93 19.16 -10.08
N ASN A 435 5.36 17.99 -9.74
CA ASN A 435 6.10 16.94 -9.07
C ASN A 435 6.84 16.05 -10.08
N PHE A 436 8.15 16.26 -10.22
CA PHE A 436 9.02 15.45 -11.07
C PHE A 436 9.75 14.33 -10.31
N HIS A 437 9.45 14.12 -9.02
CA HIS A 437 9.97 12.98 -8.28
C HIS A 437 9.35 11.68 -8.84
N PRO A 438 10.16 10.68 -9.23
CA PRO A 438 9.63 9.58 -10.03
C PRO A 438 8.91 8.49 -9.22
N THR A 439 9.11 8.46 -7.90
CA THR A 439 8.60 7.42 -6.99
C THR A 439 7.85 8.07 -5.81
N VAL A 440 6.63 8.57 -6.06
CA VAL A 440 5.78 9.14 -4.99
C VAL A 440 4.85 8.05 -4.45
N LYS A 441 4.99 7.73 -3.16
CA LYS A 441 4.11 6.78 -2.46
C LYS A 441 2.78 7.44 -2.09
N PRO A 442 1.68 6.66 -1.95
CA PRO A 442 0.41 7.17 -1.47
C PRO A 442 0.50 7.61 0.00
N VAL A 443 -0.09 8.75 0.36
CA VAL A 443 -0.06 9.29 1.72
C VAL A 443 -0.74 8.34 2.70
N LYS A 444 -1.93 7.81 2.38
CA LYS A 444 -2.66 6.87 3.23
C LYS A 444 -1.86 5.60 3.56
N LEU A 445 -1.10 5.08 2.59
CA LEU A 445 -0.21 3.94 2.81
C LEU A 445 0.86 4.28 3.84
N MET A 446 1.57 5.40 3.66
CA MET A 446 2.63 5.81 4.59
C MET A 446 2.07 6.16 5.97
N GLN A 447 0.89 6.77 6.03
CA GLN A 447 0.17 7.08 7.26
C GLN A 447 -0.15 5.80 8.05
N TYR A 448 -0.69 4.78 7.39
CA TYR A 448 -0.97 3.48 8.01
C TYR A 448 0.31 2.84 8.58
N LEU A 449 1.41 2.87 7.83
CA LEU A 449 2.68 2.31 8.28
C LEU A 449 3.29 3.08 9.47
N VAL A 450 3.25 4.42 9.44
CA VAL A 450 3.68 5.27 10.56
C VAL A 450 2.88 4.96 11.82
N ARG A 451 1.54 5.00 11.73
CA ARG A 451 0.64 4.72 12.84
C ARG A 451 0.88 3.34 13.46
N MET A 452 1.15 2.35 12.62
CA MET A 452 1.35 0.96 13.02
C MET A 452 2.59 0.79 13.91
N ILE A 453 3.70 1.47 13.62
CA ILE A 453 4.99 1.15 14.26
C ILE A 453 5.53 2.24 15.19
N THR A 454 4.93 3.43 15.19
CA THR A 454 5.43 4.56 15.96
C THR A 454 4.62 4.75 17.25
N PRO A 455 5.28 4.86 18.42
CA PRO A 455 4.59 5.17 19.67
C PRO A 455 4.04 6.60 19.66
N PRO A 456 3.04 6.92 20.50
CA PRO A 456 2.53 8.30 20.64
C PRO A 456 3.66 9.28 20.94
N ASN A 457 3.66 10.44 20.26
CA ASN A 457 4.72 11.46 20.35
C ASN A 457 6.13 10.96 19.97
N GLY A 458 6.23 9.84 19.25
CA GLY A 458 7.49 9.26 18.79
C GLY A 458 8.14 10.07 17.67
N LYS A 459 9.38 9.69 17.34
CA LYS A 459 10.21 10.27 16.29
C LYS A 459 10.43 9.27 15.16
N VAL A 460 10.04 9.64 13.95
CA VAL A 460 10.22 8.86 12.73
C VAL A 460 11.39 9.38 11.93
N LEU A 461 12.24 8.46 11.49
CA LEU A 461 13.31 8.71 10.53
C LEU A 461 12.93 8.16 9.15
N ASP A 462 13.12 8.98 8.12
CA ASP A 462 13.16 8.54 6.72
C ASP A 462 14.52 8.91 6.09
N PRO A 463 15.47 7.97 5.95
CA PRO A 463 16.77 8.23 5.35
C PRO A 463 16.74 8.41 3.83
N PHE A 464 15.58 8.24 3.18
CA PHE A 464 15.37 8.40 1.73
C PHE A 464 14.07 9.17 1.46
N ASN A 465 14.00 10.38 1.99
CA ASN A 465 12.78 11.19 2.06
C ASN A 465 12.12 11.43 0.67
N GLY A 466 12.91 11.59 -0.39
CA GLY A 466 12.39 11.77 -1.74
C GLY A 466 11.45 12.97 -1.83
N SER A 467 10.16 12.70 -2.06
CA SER A 467 9.13 13.75 -2.22
C SER A 467 8.38 14.11 -0.94
N GLY A 468 8.73 13.59 0.23
CA GLY A 468 8.11 14.02 1.49
C GLY A 468 6.86 13.24 1.93
N THR A 469 6.45 12.16 1.26
CA THR A 469 5.21 11.44 1.63
C THR A 469 5.23 10.93 3.07
N THR A 470 6.37 10.43 3.56
CA THR A 470 6.53 10.02 4.97
C THR A 470 6.36 11.19 5.94
N GLY A 471 6.89 12.36 5.58
CA GLY A 471 6.74 13.58 6.39
C GLY A 471 5.29 14.06 6.45
N ILE A 472 4.56 14.00 5.33
CA ILE A 472 3.11 14.29 5.30
C ILE A 472 2.37 13.33 6.24
N ALA A 473 2.63 12.03 6.14
CA ALA A 473 2.04 11.01 7.00
C ALA A 473 2.32 11.28 8.48
N CYS A 474 3.56 11.65 8.85
CA CYS A 474 3.89 11.99 10.23
C CYS A 474 3.17 13.27 10.70
N SER A 475 3.04 14.28 9.84
CA SER A 475 2.28 15.50 10.16
C SER A 475 0.81 15.18 10.48
N LEU A 476 0.17 14.32 9.68
CA LEU A 476 -1.22 13.91 9.90
C LEU A 476 -1.42 13.07 11.17
N GLU A 477 -0.40 12.34 11.60
CA GLU A 477 -0.43 11.55 12.85
C GLU A 477 0.10 12.32 14.06
N ASN A 478 0.44 13.61 13.92
CA ASN A 478 1.07 14.42 14.96
C ASN A 478 2.36 13.79 15.52
N ILE A 479 3.21 13.28 14.61
CA ILE A 479 4.46 12.58 14.91
C ILE A 479 5.65 13.43 14.45
N GLU A 480 6.71 13.48 15.27
CA GLU A 480 7.94 14.19 14.91
C GLU A 480 8.67 13.43 13.79
N TYR A 481 9.13 14.18 12.79
CA TYR A 481 9.68 13.64 11.56
C TYR A 481 11.07 14.18 11.26
N THR A 482 11.96 13.31 10.75
CA THR A 482 13.25 13.70 10.19
C THR A 482 13.47 12.98 8.86
N GLY A 483 13.53 13.75 7.78
CA GLY A 483 13.85 13.28 6.44
C GLY A 483 15.28 13.58 6.03
N ILE A 484 15.95 12.64 5.37
CA ILE A 484 17.23 12.88 4.68
C ILE A 484 17.03 12.70 3.19
N GLU A 485 17.37 13.71 2.41
CA GLU A 485 17.31 13.68 0.95
C GLU A 485 18.66 14.15 0.36
N LEU A 486 19.06 13.52 -0.74
CA LEU A 486 20.33 13.77 -1.41
C LEU A 486 20.25 14.99 -2.33
N TYR A 487 19.12 15.20 -3.00
CA TYR A 487 18.95 16.22 -4.03
C TYR A 487 18.19 17.44 -3.50
N ALA A 488 18.83 18.62 -3.53
CA ALA A 488 18.22 19.87 -3.08
C ALA A 488 16.88 20.19 -3.75
N ASP A 489 16.73 19.85 -5.03
CA ASP A 489 15.48 20.00 -5.78
C ASP A 489 14.35 19.12 -5.21
N TYR A 490 14.66 17.92 -4.73
CA TYR A 490 13.69 17.05 -4.06
C TYR A 490 13.40 17.52 -2.63
N CYS A 491 14.39 18.09 -1.91
CA CYS A 491 14.15 18.74 -0.63
C CYS A 491 13.10 19.86 -0.76
N LYS A 492 13.21 20.72 -1.78
CA LYS A 492 12.22 21.79 -2.03
C LYS A 492 10.81 21.26 -2.26
N ILE A 493 10.67 20.20 -3.07
CA ILE A 493 9.38 19.53 -3.28
C ILE A 493 8.85 18.98 -1.96
N SER A 494 9.69 18.28 -1.21
CA SER A 494 9.30 17.70 0.07
C SER A 494 8.83 18.77 1.06
N GLU A 495 9.57 19.85 1.23
CA GLU A 495 9.22 20.95 2.14
C GLU A 495 7.90 21.60 1.75
N ALA A 496 7.73 21.94 0.47
CA ALA A 496 6.50 22.55 -0.02
C ALA A 496 5.28 21.64 0.21
N ARG A 497 5.39 20.34 -0.09
CA ARG A 497 4.29 19.39 0.13
C ARG A 497 3.98 19.23 1.62
N ILE A 498 4.99 19.04 2.47
CA ILE A 498 4.78 18.86 3.92
C ILE A 498 4.12 20.10 4.54
N ASN A 499 4.61 21.30 4.22
CA ASN A 499 4.10 22.54 4.79
C ASN A 499 2.62 22.76 4.41
N ASN A 500 2.28 22.61 3.13
CA ASN A 500 0.90 22.77 2.67
C ASN A 500 -0.06 21.77 3.34
N TRP A 501 0.38 20.54 3.61
CA TRP A 501 -0.45 19.57 4.34
C TRP A 501 -0.60 19.93 5.83
N SER A 502 0.47 20.44 6.45
CA SER A 502 0.48 20.81 7.88
C SER A 502 -0.33 22.06 8.20
N GLU A 503 -0.56 22.95 7.22
CA GLU A 503 -1.33 24.18 7.38
C GLU A 503 -2.84 23.97 7.29
N LEU A 504 -3.29 22.84 6.73
CA LEU A 504 -4.71 22.47 6.67
C LEU A 504 -5.23 22.10 8.06
N ASN A 505 -6.44 22.55 8.40
CA ASN A 505 -7.11 22.09 9.62
C ASN A 505 -7.68 20.67 9.45
N GLU A 506 -8.06 19.99 10.55
CA GLU A 506 -8.56 18.60 10.52
C GLU A 506 -9.74 18.40 9.55
N TYR A 507 -10.64 19.38 9.46
CA TYR A 507 -11.77 19.34 8.53
C TYR A 507 -11.32 19.49 7.08
N GLU A 508 -10.39 20.40 6.79
CA GLU A 508 -9.80 20.56 5.46
C GLU A 508 -8.99 19.35 5.04
N GLN A 509 -8.25 18.71 5.95
CA GLN A 509 -7.53 17.47 5.68
C GLN A 509 -8.50 16.32 5.39
N TYR A 510 -9.53 16.14 6.21
CA TYR A 510 -10.59 15.16 5.99
C TYR A 510 -11.29 15.40 4.65
N LYS A 511 -11.65 16.66 4.39
CA LYS A 511 -12.29 17.10 3.16
C LYS A 511 -11.37 16.90 1.96
N LEU A 512 -10.07 17.21 2.02
CA LEU A 512 -9.13 16.96 0.92
C LEU A 512 -8.99 15.45 0.65
N MET A 513 -8.87 14.66 1.72
CA MET A 513 -8.74 13.20 1.61
C MET A 513 -9.98 12.56 0.99
N ASN A 514 -11.17 13.14 1.20
CA ASN A 514 -12.45 12.63 0.67
C ASN A 514 -12.93 13.35 -0.61
N GLU A 515 -12.60 14.62 -0.85
CA GLU A 515 -12.89 15.38 -2.08
C GLU A 515 -11.89 15.06 -3.20
N MET A 516 -10.68 14.59 -2.87
CA MET A 516 -9.84 13.88 -3.84
C MET A 516 -10.47 12.55 -4.31
N GLU A 517 -11.67 12.22 -3.82
CA GLU A 517 -12.54 11.14 -4.29
C GLU A 517 -13.78 11.64 -5.05
N GLU A 518 -14.12 12.93 -4.97
CA GLU A 518 -15.27 13.52 -5.66
C GLU A 518 -14.82 14.60 -6.65
N THR A 519 -14.71 14.24 -7.93
CA THR A 519 -14.93 15.24 -8.99
C THR A 519 -16.38 15.13 -9.48
N ASN A 520 -17.18 16.08 -8.98
CA ASN A 520 -18.48 16.64 -9.45
C ASN A 520 -19.80 16.20 -8.77
N PRO A 521 -20.77 17.13 -8.61
CA PRO A 521 -21.44 17.39 -7.35
C PRO A 521 -22.92 17.00 -7.37
N LYS A 522 -23.39 16.53 -6.23
CA LYS A 522 -24.78 16.43 -5.74
C LYS A 522 -24.61 15.52 -4.53
N TYR A 523 -24.63 16.00 -3.29
CA TYR A 523 -25.84 16.41 -2.61
C TYR A 523 -25.51 17.47 -1.55
N GLY A 524 -26.31 18.52 -1.50
CA GLY A 524 -26.22 19.53 -0.47
C GLY A 524 -26.64 18.95 0.89
N ILE A 525 -25.77 19.09 1.88
CA ILE A 525 -26.17 19.14 3.28
C ILE A 525 -25.61 20.44 3.84
N GLN A 526 -26.50 21.42 4.01
CA GLN A 526 -26.23 22.60 4.81
C GLN A 526 -26.12 22.17 6.27
N THR A 527 -24.95 22.35 6.86
CA THR A 527 -24.82 22.38 8.32
C THR A 527 -24.31 23.77 8.69
N LYS A 528 -25.23 24.65 9.10
CA LYS A 528 -24.90 25.90 9.79
C LYS A 528 -24.21 25.57 11.10
N LEU A 529 -23.23 26.36 11.50
CA LEU A 529 -22.93 26.66 12.91
C LEU A 529 -22.25 28.04 13.00
N PHE A 530 -22.49 28.69 14.13
CA PHE A 530 -22.32 30.13 14.44
C PHE A 530 -20.90 30.67 14.34
#